data_AF-A0A5D8YN26-F1
#
_entry.id   AF-A0A5D8YN26-F1
#
_cell.length_a   1.000
_cell.length_b   1.000
_cell.length_c   1.000
_cell.angle_alpha   90.00
_cell.angle_beta   90.00
_cell.angle_gamma   90.00
#
_symmetry.space_group_name_H-M   'P 1'
#
loop_
_entity.id
_entity.type
_entity.pdbx_description
1 polymer ?
#
loop_
_entity_poly.entity_id
_entity_poly.type
_entity_poly.pdbx_seq_one_letter_code
_entity_poly.pdbx_strand_id
1 'polypeptide(L)' 'MQDPRAQARLQVSKSPGDAIAWVILAEAELDGGDALAGERAARRALLLRPGHPEALARLG' A
#
# COMPACT_ATOMS: atom_id res chain seq x y z
N MET A 1 -2.73 17.92 -11.60
CA MET A 1 -1.92 16.77 -11.16
C MET A 1 -2.85 15.78 -10.48
N GLN A 2 -2.90 14.53 -10.94
CA GLN A 2 -3.64 13.48 -10.22
C GLN A 2 -2.84 13.11 -8.97
N ASP A 3 -3.50 13.08 -7.80
CA ASP A 3 -2.85 12.69 -6.54
C ASP A 3 -2.53 11.18 -6.59
N PRO A 4 -1.25 10.78 -6.49
CA PRO A 4 -0.87 9.36 -6.52
C PRO A 4 -1.59 8.55 -5.43
N ARG A 5 -1.90 9.15 -4.28
CA ARG A 5 -2.68 8.51 -3.21
C ARG A 5 -4.10 8.21 -3.65
N ALA A 6 -4.74 9.14 -4.36
CA ALA A 6 -6.10 8.93 -4.85
C ALA A 6 -6.15 7.80 -5.89
N GLN A 7 -5.15 7.72 -6.77
CA GLN A 7 -5.07 6.66 -7.77
C GLN A 7 -4.79 5.28 -7.13
N ALA A 8 -3.89 5.22 -6.15
CA ALA A 8 -3.61 3.98 -5.42
C ALA A 8 -4.83 3.50 -4.59
N ARG A 9 -5.56 4.42 -3.95
CA ARG A 9 -6.82 4.11 -3.25
C ARG A 9 -7.87 3.53 -4.20
N LEU A 10 -7.96 4.07 -5.41
CA LEU A 10 -8.86 3.53 -6.44
C LEU A 10 -8.43 2.11 -6.86
N GLN A 11 -7.12 1.84 -6.97
CA GLN A 11 -6.63 0.51 -7.32
C GLN A 11 -6.97 -0.54 -6.25
N VAL A 12 -6.72 -0.26 -4.97
CA VAL A 12 -7.10 -1.20 -3.89
C VAL A 12 -8.62 -1.36 -3.79
N SER A 13 -9.39 -0.34 -4.18
CA SER A 13 -10.86 -0.43 -4.21
C SER A 13 -11.35 -1.32 -5.35
N LYS A 14 -10.70 -1.28 -6.52
CA LYS A 14 -11.00 -2.15 -7.67
C LYS A 14 -10.51 -3.58 -7.47
N SER A 15 -9.41 -3.75 -6.74
CA SER A 15 -8.75 -5.05 -6.54
C SER A 15 -8.29 -5.21 -5.09
N PRO A 16 -9.23 -5.36 -4.13
CA PRO A 16 -8.90 -5.43 -2.70
C PRO A 16 -8.12 -6.69 -2.31
N GLY A 17 -8.08 -7.72 -3.17
CA GLY A 17 -7.29 -8.93 -2.99
C GLY A 17 -5.90 -8.86 -3.62
N ASP A 18 -5.52 -7.77 -4.28
CA ASP A 18 -4.21 -7.62 -4.91
C ASP A 18 -3.20 -7.02 -3.93
N ALA A 19 -2.27 -7.85 -3.47
CA ALA A 19 -1.19 -7.42 -2.58
C ALA A 19 -0.34 -6.29 -3.17
N ILE A 20 -0.13 -6.26 -4.49
CA ILE A 20 0.67 -5.23 -5.16
C ILE A 20 -0.04 -3.88 -5.10
N ALA A 21 -1.36 -3.85 -5.34
CA ALA A 21 -2.14 -2.62 -5.19
C ALA A 21 -2.03 -2.02 -3.78
N TRP A 22 -1.99 -2.88 -2.75
CA TRP A 22 -1.77 -2.44 -1.37
C TRP A 22 -0.33 -1.94 -1.11
N VAL A 23 0.69 -2.51 -1.76
CA VAL A 23 2.07 -2.01 -1.71
C VAL A 23 2.20 -0.64 -2.36
N ILE A 24 1.55 -0.44 -3.51
CA ILE A 24 1.52 0.86 -4.21
C ILE A 24 0.83 1.91 -3.36
N LEU A 25 -0.27 1.56 -2.69
CA LEU A 25 -0.91 2.46 -1.72
C LEU A 25 0.03 2.79 -0.56
N ALA A 26 0.74 1.80 -0.03
CA ALA A 26 1.69 2.03 1.05
C ALA A 26 2.77 3.04 0.66
N GLU A 27 3.31 2.92 -0.56
CA GLU A 27 4.26 3.88 -1.14
C GLU A 27 3.70 5.30 -1.20
N ALA A 28 2.54 5.44 -1.83
CA ALA A 28 1.93 6.75 -2.05
C ALA A 28 1.59 7.47 -0.73
N GLU A 29 1.16 6.73 0.30
CA GLU A 29 0.90 7.30 1.62
C GLU A 29 2.20 7.72 2.32
N LEU A 30 3.26 6.91 2.24
CA LEU A 30 4.58 7.22 2.80
C LEU A 30 5.21 8.45 2.13
N ASP A 31 5.22 8.50 0.80
CA ASP A 31 5.70 9.65 0.02
C ASP A 31 4.87 10.91 0.31
N GLY A 32 3.59 10.71 0.63
CA GLY A 32 2.67 11.76 1.05
C GLY A 32 2.81 12.18 2.52
N GLY A 33 3.73 11.59 3.27
CA GLY A 33 4.03 11.88 4.68
C GLY A 33 3.13 11.20 5.71
N ASP A 34 2.21 10.33 5.30
CA ASP A 34 1.34 9.58 6.20
C ASP A 34 1.88 8.17 6.45
N ALA A 35 2.85 8.09 7.36
CA ALA A 35 3.49 6.83 7.73
C ALA A 35 2.50 5.80 8.30
N LEU A 36 1.48 6.24 9.03
CA LEU A 36 0.47 5.34 9.61
C LEU A 36 -0.42 4.72 8.54
N ALA A 37 -0.85 5.51 7.55
CA ALA A 37 -1.61 4.99 6.42
C ALA A 37 -0.75 4.05 5.56
N GLY A 38 0.51 4.40 5.35
CA GLY A 38 1.51 3.56 4.68
C GLY A 38 1.68 2.19 5.34
N GLU A 39 1.89 2.19 6.66
CA GLU A 39 2.05 0.98 7.46
C GLU A 39 0.80 0.08 7.39
N ARG A 40 -0.40 0.66 7.49
CA ARG A 40 -1.66 -0.09 7.39
C ARG A 40 -1.81 -0.76 6.03
N ALA A 41 -1.46 -0.06 4.96
CA ALA A 41 -1.51 -0.62 3.62
C ALA A 41 -0.47 -1.74 3.42
N ALA A 42 0.75 -1.57 3.93
CA ALA A 42 1.80 -2.60 3.90
C ALA A 42 1.38 -3.85 4.70
N ARG A 43 0.80 -3.68 5.90
CA ARG A 43 0.23 -4.80 6.67
C ARG A 43 -0.87 -5.53 5.89
N ARG A 44 -1.72 -4.80 5.16
CA ARG A 44 -2.77 -5.42 4.34
C ARG A 44 -2.18 -6.23 3.19
N ALA A 45 -1.12 -5.74 2.54
CA ALA A 45 -0.39 -6.49 1.54
C ALA A 45 0.20 -7.81 2.11
N LEU A 46 0.74 -7.78 3.33
CA LEU A 46 1.28 -8.97 3.99
C LEU A 46 0.20 -9.98 4.38
N LEU A 47 -0.99 -9.54 4.75
CA LEU A 47 -2.11 -10.45 5.01
C LEU A 47 -2.54 -11.20 3.74
N LEU A 48 -2.44 -10.56 2.58
CA LEU A 48 -2.78 -11.16 1.28
C LEU A 48 -1.66 -12.05 0.74
N ARG A 49 -0.41 -11.65 0.93
CA ARG A 49 0.77 -12.45 0.58
C ARG A 49 1.77 -12.44 1.74
N PRO A 50 1.65 -13.38 2.68
CA PRO A 50 2.63 -13.55 3.74
C PRO A 50 4.02 -13.76 3.13
N GLY A 51 4.98 -12.91 3.48
CA GLY A 51 6.34 -12.95 2.94
C GLY A 51 6.58 -12.04 1.73
N HIS A 52 5.68 -11.11 1.41
CA HIS A 52 5.94 -10.11 0.36
C HIS A 52 7.12 -9.19 0.75
N PRO A 53 8.25 -9.21 0.02
CA PRO A 53 9.46 -8.51 0.43
C PRO A 53 9.28 -6.99 0.49
N GLU A 54 8.62 -6.38 -0.51
CA GLU A 54 8.33 -4.93 -0.49
C GLU A 54 7.42 -4.51 0.65
N ALA A 55 6.46 -5.34 1.05
CA ALA A 55 5.56 -4.99 2.15
C ALA A 55 6.29 -5.13 3.50
N LEU A 56 7.21 -6.09 3.63
CA LEU A 56 8.10 -6.19 4.79
C LEU A 56 9.05 -5.00 4.87
N ALA A 57 9.64 -4.58 3.74
CA ALA A 57 10.53 -3.43 3.68
C ALA A 57 9.85 -2.12 4.10
N ARG A 58 8.51 -2.04 4.02
CA ARG A 58 7.73 -0.87 4.47
C ARG A 58 7.33 -0.91 5.94
N LEU A 59 7.57 -2.01 6.65
CA LEU A 59 7.32 -2.16 8.08
C LEU A 59 8.59 -2.19 8.94
N GLY A 60 9.77 -2.24 8.30
CA GLY A 60 11.08 -2.33 8.96
C GLY A 60 12.01 -1.20 8.55
#